data_AF-A0A4R2KM15-F1
#
_entry.id   AF-A0A4R2KM15-F1
#
_cell.length_a   1.000
_cell.length_b   1.000
_cell.length_c   1.000
_cell.angle_alpha   90.00
_cell.angle_beta   90.00
_cell.angle_gamma   90.00
#
_symmetry.space_group_name_H-M   'P 1'
#
loop_
_entity.id
_entity.type
_entity.pdbx_description
1 polymer ?
#
loop_
_entity_poly.entity_id
_entity_poly.type
_entity_poly.pdbx_seq_one_letter_code
_entity_poly.pdbx_strand_id
1 'polypeptide(L)'
;MKTTSTGKPVMTASALALVLTACGGGGGGGGFVGNTATESVTGGGSTSSVGQSTTGTIDGFGSIFVNGVRFETDDAEVLIDGESRGEDALSVGMVVTVQGEINDDGVSGTAQRILYDDELTGPVTSIEYSPDGDALLMRVLGFAVIVERNGTRFDDTTFDTLAVDDVVEVSGFIGQGNRLRATRIERKSRFQPGRTEVELKGRVRNLTATTFTLGELTVDYSNAELDDIDSGGLEDGLLVAVEGTLNGSTITASEVEGEDEPNRGGRFAEGEAVRLHGSVSRYVSNADFRLNGTPVDASSAGFSPADLTLFNGAVVQINGTWNGNVLVADAVEARRGRIKLEASVDDVDAGAGEISLRLFSGTVDVLVDARTRFDDETDQVRRMTLADVRSGDFLEIEAYLLGDRLIATLVDRDDPDDDVIRAPVESFVANSEITLLGITYQIGDTDYEDADDNTVDADSFFSLLQIGDLVEIEDKEDADGVADDIELEDRLRLEGTREFGCGFEDDSSSCDDSVFDDESSDDTSGDDDLDESDSLDDVTDDDSLDDDVTGDDLSEDDIDDATTDETDGDTTDEEEADDGI
;
A
#
# COMPACT_ATOMS: atom_id res chain seq x y z
N MET A 1 82.84 20.19 -0.74
CA MET A 1 83.74 21.38 -0.77
C MET A 1 82.85 22.61 -0.86
N LYS A 2 82.97 23.60 0.06
CA LYS A 2 82.27 24.92 0.06
C LYS A 2 80.74 24.93 -0.22
N THR A 3 79.86 24.95 0.79
CA THR A 3 79.36 26.12 1.58
C THR A 3 78.27 26.98 0.91
N THR A 4 77.04 26.87 1.46
CA THR A 4 76.07 27.95 1.77
C THR A 4 75.70 29.05 0.74
N SER A 5 74.38 29.26 0.56
CA SER A 5 73.75 30.54 0.99
C SER A 5 72.25 30.39 1.22
N THR A 6 71.73 31.02 2.28
CA THR A 6 70.29 31.28 2.50
C THR A 6 69.87 32.61 1.86
N GLY A 7 68.57 32.84 1.68
CA GLY A 7 68.04 34.11 1.15
C GLY A 7 66.51 34.26 1.30
N LYS A 8 66.08 35.00 2.33
CA LYS A 8 64.75 35.61 2.55
C LYS A 8 64.98 36.92 3.33
N PRO A 9 64.05 37.89 3.37
CA PRO A 9 62.89 38.14 2.50
C PRO A 9 62.93 39.57 1.87
N VAL A 10 61.95 39.91 1.03
CA VAL A 10 61.46 41.30 0.89
C VAL A 10 59.93 41.28 0.98
N MET A 11 59.37 42.25 1.69
CA MET A 11 57.94 42.42 1.92
C MET A 11 57.43 43.60 1.11
N THR A 12 56.36 43.42 0.35
CA THR A 12 55.61 44.54 -0.26
C THR A 12 54.12 44.26 -0.14
N ALA A 13 53.43 45.00 0.73
CA ALA A 13 51.97 44.97 0.81
C ALA A 13 51.37 45.91 -0.25
N SER A 14 50.22 45.55 -0.79
CA SER A 14 49.35 46.47 -1.54
C SER A 14 47.91 46.02 -1.37
N ALA A 15 47.16 46.75 -0.54
CA ALA A 15 45.72 46.56 -0.42
C ALA A 15 45.03 47.28 -1.58
N LEU A 16 44.09 46.61 -2.24
CA LEU A 16 43.20 47.22 -3.22
C LEU A 16 41.78 46.76 -2.90
N ALA A 17 41.00 47.64 -2.28
CA ALA A 17 39.58 47.42 -2.05
C ALA A 17 38.83 47.70 -3.36
N LEU A 18 37.98 46.75 -3.78
CA LEU A 18 37.06 46.91 -4.90
C LEU A 18 35.63 46.82 -4.37
N VAL A 19 34.92 47.95 -4.42
CA VAL A 19 33.47 48.01 -4.19
C VAL A 19 32.79 47.68 -5.51
N LEU A 20 31.98 46.64 -5.54
CA LEU A 20 31.12 46.32 -6.68
C LEU A 20 29.65 46.46 -6.26
N THR A 21 29.05 47.56 -6.71
CA THR A 21 27.60 47.76 -6.67
C THR A 21 26.95 46.95 -7.78
N ALA A 22 26.19 45.92 -7.43
CA ALA A 22 25.28 45.24 -8.36
C ALA A 22 23.89 45.89 -8.29
N CYS A 23 23.32 46.26 -9.44
CA CYS A 23 21.98 46.83 -9.53
C CYS A 23 21.43 46.67 -10.96
N GLY A 24 20.27 46.01 -11.09
CA GLY A 24 19.42 46.05 -12.29
C GLY A 24 19.79 45.09 -13.42
N GLY A 25 18.88 44.18 -13.75
CA GLY A 25 18.93 43.28 -14.90
C GLY A 25 18.22 41.96 -14.57
N GLY A 26 17.13 41.64 -15.27
CA GLY A 26 16.32 40.45 -14.98
C GLY A 26 15.42 40.04 -16.15
N GLY A 27 14.69 38.94 -15.93
CA GLY A 27 13.97 38.20 -16.96
C GLY A 27 14.80 37.00 -17.46
N GLY A 28 14.27 35.77 -17.48
CA GLY A 28 13.00 35.33 -16.92
C GLY A 28 12.70 33.89 -17.32
N GLY A 29 12.52 33.01 -16.34
CA GLY A 29 12.06 31.63 -16.51
C GLY A 29 10.75 31.42 -15.76
N GLY A 30 9.88 30.56 -16.27
CA GLY A 30 8.64 30.18 -15.58
C GLY A 30 8.96 29.19 -14.48
N GLY A 31 8.83 29.62 -13.22
CA GLY A 31 8.74 28.68 -12.10
C GLY A 31 7.34 28.06 -12.06
N PHE A 32 7.26 26.76 -11.78
CA PHE A 32 6.00 26.06 -11.59
C PHE A 32 5.21 26.68 -10.43
N VAL A 33 3.89 26.79 -10.60
CA VAL A 33 3.01 27.44 -9.63
C VAL A 33 2.39 26.38 -8.73
N GLY A 34 3.08 26.02 -7.65
CA GLY A 34 2.45 25.33 -6.52
C GLY A 34 1.33 26.22 -5.96
N ASN A 35 0.08 25.80 -6.12
CA ASN A 35 -1.09 26.61 -5.78
C ASN A 35 -1.45 26.47 -4.28
N THR A 36 -0.54 26.92 -3.41
CA THR A 36 -0.78 26.92 -1.96
C THR A 36 -1.62 28.14 -1.57
N ALA A 37 -2.89 27.93 -1.20
CA ALA A 37 -3.83 28.98 -0.84
C ALA A 37 -3.65 29.48 0.61
N THR A 38 -2.52 30.11 0.93
CA THR A 38 -2.20 30.62 2.28
C THR A 38 -2.80 32.00 2.58
N GLU A 39 -4.00 32.04 3.19
CA GLU A 39 -4.54 33.27 3.78
C GLU A 39 -3.68 33.72 4.99
N SER A 40 -3.02 34.86 4.85
CA SER A 40 -2.03 35.35 5.82
C SER A 40 -2.64 36.03 7.06
N VAL A 41 -2.94 35.27 8.12
CA VAL A 41 -3.33 35.85 9.42
C VAL A 41 -2.11 36.35 10.20
N THR A 42 -1.84 37.65 10.12
CA THR A 42 -0.73 38.28 10.86
C THR A 42 -1.09 38.52 12.33
N GLY A 43 -0.95 37.50 13.18
CA GLY A 43 -1.32 37.53 14.60
C GLY A 43 -0.20 37.12 15.54
N GLY A 44 0.68 38.05 15.92
CA GLY A 44 1.80 37.77 16.84
C GLY A 44 1.36 37.42 18.26
N GLY A 45 1.29 36.14 18.58
CA GLY A 45 1.08 35.58 19.92
C GLY A 45 1.93 34.31 20.08
N SER A 46 2.36 34.00 21.30
CA SER A 46 3.06 32.73 21.56
C SER A 46 2.01 31.63 21.69
N THR A 47 1.66 31.01 20.57
CA THR A 47 1.03 29.69 20.57
C THR A 47 2.01 28.70 21.19
N SER A 48 1.54 27.84 22.09
CA SER A 48 2.12 26.51 22.17
C SER A 48 1.90 25.86 20.82
N SER A 49 2.94 25.33 20.19
CA SER A 49 2.73 24.31 19.17
C SER A 49 1.99 23.16 19.84
N VAL A 50 0.80 22.85 19.34
CA VAL A 50 0.37 21.44 19.29
C VAL A 50 1.33 20.74 18.32
N GLY A 51 1.51 19.43 18.45
CA GLY A 51 2.53 18.69 17.73
C GLY A 51 2.43 18.79 16.20
N GLN A 52 3.43 18.21 15.55
CA GLN A 52 3.30 17.79 14.17
C GLN A 52 3.67 16.31 14.12
N SER A 53 2.73 15.48 13.67
CA SER A 53 2.91 14.05 13.54
C SER A 53 2.80 13.64 12.08
N THR A 54 3.80 12.90 11.59
CA THR A 54 3.89 12.43 10.20
C THR A 54 4.03 10.92 10.21
N THR A 55 2.98 10.20 9.82
CA THR A 55 3.03 8.74 9.67
C THR A 55 3.11 8.36 8.20
N GLY A 56 4.04 7.50 7.83
CA GLY A 56 4.16 6.97 6.47
C GLY A 56 5.41 6.11 6.28
N THR A 57 5.58 5.60 5.07
CA THR A 57 6.78 4.90 4.61
C THR A 57 8.04 5.77 4.74
N ILE A 58 9.15 5.15 5.14
CA ILE A 58 10.49 5.68 4.87
C ILE A 58 10.76 5.48 3.38
N ASP A 59 10.76 6.60 2.65
CA ASP A 59 10.94 6.66 1.20
C ASP A 59 12.45 6.77 0.82
N GLY A 60 13.35 7.08 1.76
CA GLY A 60 14.79 7.23 1.53
C GLY A 60 15.63 7.62 2.76
N PHE A 61 16.96 7.75 2.59
CA PHE A 61 17.95 7.90 3.69
C PHE A 61 19.02 9.00 3.51
N GLY A 62 19.66 9.36 4.64
CA GLY A 62 20.68 10.42 4.76
C GLY A 62 20.24 11.58 5.65
N SER A 63 19.53 11.31 6.76
CA SER A 63 18.18 11.80 7.10
C SER A 63 17.08 10.88 6.56
N ILE A 64 16.04 10.59 7.33
CA ILE A 64 14.88 9.87 6.77
C ILE A 64 14.02 10.80 5.90
N PHE A 65 13.46 10.26 4.83
CA PHE A 65 12.45 10.91 4.00
C PHE A 65 11.11 10.22 4.27
N VAL A 66 10.11 10.97 4.72
CA VAL A 66 8.75 10.47 5.00
C VAL A 66 7.75 11.52 4.51
N ASN A 67 6.77 11.13 3.69
CA ASN A 67 5.70 12.02 3.22
C ASN A 67 6.22 13.31 2.53
N GLY A 68 7.31 13.16 1.76
CA GLY A 68 7.98 14.25 1.05
C GLY A 68 8.79 15.20 1.93
N VAL A 69 8.91 14.90 3.23
CA VAL A 69 9.69 15.70 4.18
C VAL A 69 11.00 15.00 4.49
N ARG A 70 12.10 15.72 4.29
CA ARG A 70 13.43 15.33 4.76
C ARG A 70 13.59 15.71 6.23
N PHE A 71 13.54 14.74 7.15
CA PHE A 71 13.72 14.95 8.58
C PHE A 71 15.16 14.69 9.02
N GLU A 72 15.83 15.71 9.58
CA GLU A 72 17.13 15.51 10.24
C GLU A 72 16.94 14.67 11.53
N THR A 73 17.86 13.72 11.75
CA THR A 73 17.76 12.63 12.74
C THR A 73 18.81 12.68 13.85
N ASP A 74 19.83 13.55 13.75
CA ASP A 74 21.04 13.58 14.62
C ASP A 74 20.77 13.55 16.14
N ASP A 75 19.68 14.17 16.61
CA ASP A 75 19.28 14.29 18.02
C ASP A 75 17.95 13.55 18.34
N ALA A 76 17.43 12.71 17.42
CA ALA A 76 16.12 12.07 17.55
C ALA A 76 16.14 10.81 18.44
N GLU A 77 15.07 10.60 19.20
CA GLU A 77 14.81 9.36 19.94
C GLU A 77 14.12 8.34 19.01
N VAL A 78 14.85 7.31 18.57
CA VAL A 78 14.31 6.21 17.76
C VAL A 78 13.83 5.08 18.68
N LEU A 79 12.56 4.73 18.55
CA LEU A 79 11.91 3.59 19.20
C LEU A 79 11.49 2.60 18.11
N ILE A 80 11.86 1.34 18.28
CA ILE A 80 11.48 0.20 17.43
C ILE A 80 10.86 -0.82 18.39
N ASP A 81 9.57 -1.08 18.24
CA ASP A 81 8.78 -2.02 19.05
C ASP A 81 8.93 -1.69 20.55
N GLY A 82 8.59 -0.44 20.89
CA GLY A 82 8.78 0.18 22.21
C GLY A 82 10.24 0.43 22.65
N GLU A 83 11.21 -0.36 22.17
CA GLU A 83 12.61 -0.30 22.62
C GLU A 83 13.47 0.75 21.88
N SER A 84 14.34 1.43 22.61
CA SER A 84 15.26 2.41 22.02
C SER A 84 16.34 1.76 21.13
N ARG A 85 16.50 2.28 19.91
CA ARG A 85 17.50 1.86 18.90
C ARG A 85 18.28 3.06 18.35
N GLY A 86 19.10 2.83 17.31
CA GLY A 86 19.67 3.87 16.46
C GLY A 86 18.99 3.92 15.09
N GLU A 87 19.27 4.97 14.30
CA GLU A 87 18.80 5.10 12.90
C GLU A 87 19.24 3.92 12.01
N ASP A 88 20.30 3.20 12.38
CA ASP A 88 20.79 2.01 11.68
C ASP A 88 19.88 0.77 11.81
N ALA A 89 18.84 0.83 12.66
CA ALA A 89 17.74 -0.15 12.67
C ALA A 89 16.63 0.16 11.66
N LEU A 90 16.56 1.39 11.11
CA LEU A 90 15.53 1.79 10.16
C LEU A 90 15.85 1.34 8.73
N SER A 91 14.82 0.96 7.99
CA SER A 91 14.87 0.48 6.59
C SER A 91 13.83 1.18 5.70
N VAL A 92 14.04 1.14 4.38
CA VAL A 92 13.07 1.66 3.39
C VAL A 92 11.80 0.81 3.44
N GLY A 93 10.63 1.42 3.25
CA GLY A 93 9.34 0.72 3.29
C GLY A 93 8.80 0.45 4.70
N MET A 94 9.59 0.65 5.76
CA MET A 94 9.06 0.71 7.13
C MET A 94 8.05 1.85 7.25
N VAL A 95 6.87 1.58 7.82
CA VAL A 95 5.86 2.61 8.13
C VAL A 95 6.15 3.16 9.52
N VAL A 96 6.59 4.42 9.59
CA VAL A 96 7.02 5.06 10.84
C VAL A 96 6.15 6.26 11.17
N THR A 97 6.03 6.57 12.46
CA THR A 97 5.46 7.83 12.96
C THR A 97 6.58 8.75 13.44
N VAL A 98 6.78 9.86 12.71
CA VAL A 98 7.75 10.90 13.05
C VAL A 98 7.03 12.02 13.82
N GLN A 99 7.43 12.25 15.06
CA GLN A 99 7.01 13.42 15.85
C GLN A 99 8.12 14.47 15.79
N GLY A 100 7.81 15.71 15.40
CA GLY A 100 8.84 16.73 15.23
C GLY A 100 8.33 18.10 14.80
N GLU A 101 9.18 18.85 14.11
CA GLU A 101 8.83 20.14 13.49
C GLU A 101 9.17 20.10 12.00
N ILE A 102 8.17 20.33 11.13
CA ILE A 102 8.33 20.60 9.70
C ILE A 102 8.50 22.12 9.53
N ASN A 103 9.46 22.53 8.71
CA ASN A 103 9.78 23.93 8.45
C ASN A 103 8.72 24.61 7.56
N ASP A 104 8.76 25.95 7.50
CA ASP A 104 7.91 26.80 6.63
C ASP A 104 7.99 26.45 5.13
N ASP A 105 8.95 25.64 4.69
CA ASP A 105 9.07 25.14 3.30
C ASP A 105 8.18 23.92 3.01
N GLY A 106 7.66 23.25 4.04
CA GLY A 106 6.80 22.07 3.95
C GLY A 106 7.49 20.76 3.55
N VAL A 107 8.80 20.77 3.29
CA VAL A 107 9.60 19.66 2.70
C VAL A 107 10.89 19.34 3.48
N SER A 108 11.25 20.12 4.49
CA SER A 108 12.31 19.79 5.44
C SER A 108 11.82 19.88 6.89
N GLY A 109 12.45 19.15 7.79
CA GLY A 109 12.08 19.16 9.21
C GLY A 109 13.17 18.60 10.13
N THR A 110 12.89 18.60 11.43
CA THR A 110 13.71 17.94 12.45
C THR A 110 12.84 16.91 13.18
N ALA A 111 13.28 15.64 13.19
CA ALA A 111 12.64 14.63 14.02
C ALA A 111 13.04 14.85 15.49
N GLN A 112 12.07 14.69 16.40
CA GLN A 112 12.31 14.62 17.84
C GLN A 112 12.17 13.17 18.32
N ARG A 113 11.16 12.46 17.78
CA ARG A 113 10.96 11.02 17.93
C ARG A 113 10.63 10.37 16.59
N ILE A 114 11.08 9.14 16.43
CA ILE A 114 10.67 8.24 15.36
C ILE A 114 10.20 6.96 16.04
N LEU A 115 8.95 6.58 15.82
CA LEU A 115 8.38 5.32 16.27
C LEU A 115 8.18 4.41 15.06
N TYR A 116 8.63 3.16 15.18
CA TYR A 116 8.27 2.05 14.32
C TYR A 116 7.78 0.93 15.22
N ASP A 117 6.65 0.34 14.87
CA ASP A 117 6.05 -0.77 15.59
C ASP A 117 5.49 -1.68 14.48
N ASP A 118 5.92 -2.94 14.40
CA ASP A 118 5.55 -3.79 13.25
C ASP A 118 4.05 -4.17 13.25
N GLU A 119 3.44 -4.37 12.08
CA GLU A 119 2.00 -4.63 11.97
C GLU A 119 1.66 -6.13 12.19
N LEU A 120 2.63 -7.01 11.96
CA LEU A 120 2.47 -8.47 11.92
C LEU A 120 3.83 -9.22 11.82
N THR A 121 4.26 -9.88 12.90
CA THR A 121 5.41 -10.80 12.87
C THR A 121 4.97 -12.25 13.05
N GLY A 122 5.12 -13.11 12.03
CA GLY A 122 4.68 -14.50 12.13
C GLY A 122 4.99 -15.42 10.95
N PRO A 123 4.61 -16.71 11.05
CA PRO A 123 4.85 -17.69 10.01
C PRO A 123 3.86 -17.58 8.83
N VAL A 124 4.38 -17.66 7.61
CA VAL A 124 3.61 -17.78 6.37
C VAL A 124 2.92 -19.14 6.32
N THR A 125 1.59 -19.15 6.23
CA THR A 125 0.74 -20.36 6.19
C THR A 125 0.22 -20.69 4.80
N SER A 126 0.04 -19.69 3.93
CA SER A 126 -0.22 -19.87 2.50
C SER A 126 0.31 -18.69 1.67
N ILE A 127 0.52 -18.95 0.39
CA ILE A 127 0.79 -17.96 -0.67
C ILE A 127 -0.11 -18.34 -1.85
N GLU A 128 -0.70 -17.33 -2.49
CA GLU A 128 -1.61 -17.43 -3.62
C GLU A 128 -1.26 -16.26 -4.55
N TYR A 129 -0.84 -16.53 -5.79
CA TYR A 129 -0.40 -15.50 -6.75
C TYR A 129 -1.58 -15.00 -7.59
N SER A 130 -1.52 -13.76 -8.07
CA SER A 130 -2.45 -13.24 -9.07
C SER A 130 -2.18 -13.88 -10.45
N PRO A 131 -3.09 -13.75 -11.44
CA PRO A 131 -2.89 -14.33 -12.78
C PRO A 131 -1.66 -13.76 -13.49
N ASP A 132 -1.46 -12.44 -13.37
CA ASP A 132 -0.31 -11.65 -13.85
C ASP A 132 1.06 -12.12 -13.29
N GLY A 133 1.13 -12.47 -12.00
CA GLY A 133 2.37 -12.76 -11.28
C GLY A 133 3.04 -11.55 -10.61
N ASP A 134 2.41 -10.38 -10.61
CA ASP A 134 2.85 -9.11 -10.01
C ASP A 134 2.32 -8.86 -8.59
N ALA A 135 1.38 -9.68 -8.11
CA ALA A 135 0.95 -9.70 -6.72
C ALA A 135 0.81 -11.11 -6.13
N LEU A 136 0.81 -11.18 -4.80
CA LEU A 136 0.43 -12.38 -4.06
C LEU A 136 -0.34 -12.05 -2.78
N LEU A 137 -1.21 -12.98 -2.39
CA LEU A 137 -1.90 -13.02 -1.11
C LEU A 137 -1.18 -13.96 -0.16
N MET A 138 -0.35 -13.38 0.71
CA MET A 138 0.32 -14.09 1.78
C MET A 138 -0.60 -14.18 3.00
N ARG A 139 -0.70 -15.34 3.64
CA ARG A 139 -1.40 -15.49 4.93
C ARG A 139 -0.42 -15.70 6.08
N VAL A 140 -0.56 -14.88 7.13
CA VAL A 140 0.25 -14.92 8.35
C VAL A 140 -0.71 -14.68 9.54
N LEU A 141 -0.70 -15.57 10.53
CA LEU A 141 -1.53 -15.49 11.76
C LEU A 141 -3.05 -15.23 11.58
N GLY A 142 -3.61 -15.52 10.39
CA GLY A 142 -5.02 -15.26 10.06
C GLY A 142 -5.28 -13.93 9.33
N PHE A 143 -4.24 -13.13 9.10
CA PHE A 143 -4.27 -11.95 8.24
C PHE A 143 -4.05 -12.35 6.78
N ALA A 144 -4.66 -11.60 5.88
CA ALA A 144 -4.50 -11.70 4.44
C ALA A 144 -3.71 -10.46 3.96
N VAL A 145 -2.41 -10.67 3.76
CA VAL A 145 -1.47 -9.63 3.35
C VAL A 145 -1.37 -9.63 1.83
N ILE A 146 -1.78 -8.52 1.18
CA ILE A 146 -1.43 -8.31 -0.22
C ILE A 146 0.02 -7.84 -0.28
N VAL A 147 0.78 -8.49 -1.14
CA VAL A 147 2.17 -8.20 -1.44
C VAL A 147 2.26 -7.92 -2.93
N GLU A 148 2.69 -6.71 -3.29
CA GLU A 148 3.00 -6.35 -4.68
C GLU A 148 4.47 -6.63 -4.94
N ARG A 149 4.83 -7.11 -6.14
CA ARG A 149 6.21 -7.35 -6.57
C ARG A 149 7.06 -6.10 -6.37
N ASN A 150 6.72 -5.03 -7.07
CA ASN A 150 7.51 -3.80 -7.07
C ASN A 150 7.03 -2.80 -5.99
N GLY A 151 5.77 -2.94 -5.54
CA GLY A 151 5.22 -2.15 -4.43
C GLY A 151 5.85 -2.44 -3.07
N THR A 152 6.33 -3.67 -2.81
CA THR A 152 6.83 -4.11 -1.49
C THR A 152 8.36 -4.13 -1.42
N ARG A 153 8.97 -3.58 -0.36
CA ARG A 153 10.40 -3.79 -0.10
C ARG A 153 10.66 -5.16 0.52
N PHE A 154 11.55 -5.97 -0.05
CA PHE A 154 12.01 -7.21 0.60
C PHE A 154 13.38 -7.05 1.28
N ASP A 155 13.56 -7.77 2.40
CA ASP A 155 14.83 -7.96 3.11
C ASP A 155 15.02 -9.46 3.45
N ASP A 156 16.25 -9.97 3.22
CA ASP A 156 16.65 -11.39 3.31
C ASP A 156 15.86 -12.38 2.41
N THR A 157 14.84 -11.93 1.69
CA THR A 157 14.05 -12.67 0.70
C THR A 157 13.79 -11.80 -0.54
N THR A 158 13.15 -12.36 -1.56
CA THR A 158 12.51 -11.65 -2.68
C THR A 158 11.05 -12.12 -2.79
N PHE A 159 10.26 -11.52 -3.69
CA PHE A 159 8.91 -11.97 -4.03
C PHE A 159 8.88 -13.46 -4.38
N ASP A 160 9.68 -13.91 -5.36
CA ASP A 160 9.68 -15.29 -5.87
C ASP A 160 10.40 -16.31 -4.96
N THR A 161 11.08 -15.86 -3.90
CA THR A 161 11.76 -16.74 -2.92
C THR A 161 11.06 -16.83 -1.57
N LEU A 162 10.01 -16.03 -1.35
CA LEU A 162 9.15 -16.07 -0.17
C LEU A 162 8.37 -17.40 -0.11
N ALA A 163 8.40 -18.10 1.03
CA ALA A 163 7.85 -19.46 1.13
C ALA A 163 7.06 -19.75 2.42
N VAL A 164 6.11 -20.69 2.34
CA VAL A 164 5.41 -21.25 3.51
C VAL A 164 6.40 -21.79 4.55
N ASP A 165 6.09 -21.63 5.85
CA ASP A 165 6.95 -21.70 7.05
C ASP A 165 8.13 -20.69 7.14
N ASP A 166 8.27 -19.74 6.22
CA ASP A 166 9.07 -18.54 6.52
C ASP A 166 8.41 -17.74 7.63
N VAL A 167 9.22 -17.15 8.50
CA VAL A 167 8.77 -16.23 9.55
C VAL A 167 9.17 -14.85 9.12
N VAL A 168 8.16 -14.01 8.90
CA VAL A 168 8.30 -12.65 8.37
C VAL A 168 7.86 -11.62 9.40
N GLU A 169 8.56 -10.49 9.42
CA GLU A 169 8.06 -9.20 9.93
C GLU A 169 7.47 -8.44 8.74
N VAL A 170 6.30 -7.82 8.91
CA VAL A 170 5.61 -7.08 7.85
C VAL A 170 5.32 -5.65 8.29
N SER A 171 5.92 -4.68 7.59
CA SER A 171 5.42 -3.30 7.60
C SER A 171 4.36 -3.13 6.51
N GLY A 172 3.30 -2.37 6.77
CA GLY A 172 2.29 -2.11 5.76
C GLY A 172 1.20 -1.13 6.19
N PHE A 173 0.10 -1.13 5.43
CA PHE A 173 -1.08 -0.33 5.71
C PHE A 173 -2.30 -1.24 5.99
N ILE A 174 -2.85 -1.14 7.21
CA ILE A 174 -4.10 -1.83 7.58
C ILE A 174 -5.23 -1.38 6.65
N GLY A 175 -5.96 -2.36 6.10
CA GLY A 175 -7.13 -2.18 5.25
C GLY A 175 -8.45 -2.32 5.99
N GLN A 176 -9.34 -3.17 5.47
CA GLN A 176 -10.62 -3.53 6.10
C GLN A 176 -10.58 -4.99 6.57
N GLY A 177 -10.98 -5.25 7.82
CA GLY A 177 -10.83 -6.57 8.44
C GLY A 177 -9.37 -6.94 8.65
N ASN A 178 -9.02 -8.24 8.59
CA ASN A 178 -7.65 -8.73 8.79
C ASN A 178 -6.82 -8.59 7.51
N ARG A 179 -6.87 -7.43 6.86
CA ARG A 179 -6.17 -7.18 5.58
C ARG A 179 -5.10 -6.12 5.76
N LEU A 180 -3.95 -6.38 5.16
CA LEU A 180 -2.76 -5.55 5.19
C LEU A 180 -2.26 -5.43 3.75
N ARG A 181 -1.90 -4.22 3.28
CA ARG A 181 -1.08 -4.07 2.06
C ARG A 181 0.36 -3.85 2.51
N ALA A 182 1.25 -4.77 2.18
CA ALA A 182 2.64 -4.70 2.61
C ALA A 182 3.36 -3.51 1.94
N THR A 183 4.26 -2.88 2.69
CA THR A 183 5.24 -1.92 2.20
C THR A 183 6.67 -2.41 2.43
N ARG A 184 6.86 -3.33 3.38
CA ARG A 184 8.10 -4.07 3.60
C ARG A 184 7.85 -5.48 4.17
N ILE A 185 8.65 -6.46 3.77
CA ILE A 185 8.70 -7.83 4.32
C ILE A 185 10.15 -8.22 4.61
N GLU A 186 10.46 -8.60 5.86
CA GLU A 186 11.78 -9.12 6.25
C GLU A 186 11.68 -10.58 6.71
N ARG A 187 12.43 -11.50 6.08
CA ARG A 187 12.41 -12.93 6.46
C ARG A 187 13.34 -13.26 7.63
N LYS A 188 12.85 -13.02 8.85
CA LYS A 188 13.52 -13.29 10.14
C LYS A 188 14.04 -14.73 10.28
N SER A 189 13.24 -15.75 9.99
CA SER A 189 13.64 -17.17 10.24
C SER A 189 12.77 -18.21 9.51
N ARG A 190 12.95 -19.50 9.85
CA ARG A 190 12.03 -20.60 9.52
C ARG A 190 11.31 -21.08 10.78
N PHE A 191 10.00 -21.31 10.67
CA PHE A 191 9.12 -21.59 11.80
C PHE A 191 9.47 -22.87 12.57
N GLN A 192 9.37 -22.79 13.90
CA GLN A 192 9.50 -23.91 14.82
C GLN A 192 8.40 -23.82 15.89
N PRO A 193 7.41 -24.74 15.89
CA PRO A 193 6.31 -24.72 16.86
C PRO A 193 6.79 -24.71 18.34
N GLY A 194 6.26 -23.78 19.12
CA GLY A 194 6.61 -23.56 20.53
C GLY A 194 8.06 -23.09 20.73
N ARG A 195 8.61 -22.34 19.78
CA ARG A 195 9.98 -21.78 19.82
C ARG A 195 10.18 -20.48 19.06
N THR A 196 9.54 -20.31 17.91
CA THR A 196 9.56 -19.03 17.20
C THR A 196 8.62 -18.07 17.92
N GLU A 197 9.13 -16.87 18.22
CA GLU A 197 8.32 -15.70 18.55
C GLU A 197 7.34 -15.39 17.40
N VAL A 198 6.21 -14.82 17.77
CA VAL A 198 5.23 -14.17 16.90
C VAL A 198 4.70 -12.93 17.62
N GLU A 199 4.40 -11.89 16.86
CA GLU A 199 3.66 -10.72 17.33
C GLU A 199 2.37 -10.56 16.52
N LEU A 200 1.27 -10.23 17.21
CA LEU A 200 -0.01 -9.90 16.58
C LEU A 200 -0.75 -8.83 17.38
N LYS A 201 -1.21 -7.79 16.67
CA LYS A 201 -2.11 -6.75 17.19
C LYS A 201 -3.57 -7.10 16.92
N GLY A 202 -4.45 -6.93 17.91
CA GLY A 202 -5.87 -7.25 17.75
C GLY A 202 -6.76 -7.09 18.97
N ARG A 203 -8.08 -7.16 18.77
CA ARG A 203 -9.07 -7.03 19.86
C ARG A 203 -9.27 -8.33 20.64
N VAL A 204 -9.10 -8.25 21.96
CA VAL A 204 -9.42 -9.30 22.93
C VAL A 204 -10.87 -9.77 22.74
N ARG A 205 -11.07 -11.07 22.57
CA ARG A 205 -12.39 -11.72 22.55
C ARG A 205 -12.41 -12.99 23.42
N ASN A 206 -13.60 -13.40 23.87
CA ASN A 206 -13.81 -14.61 24.67
C ASN A 206 -12.95 -14.67 25.95
N LEU A 207 -12.74 -13.54 26.62
CA LEU A 207 -11.81 -13.43 27.74
C LEU A 207 -12.19 -14.35 28.91
N THR A 208 -11.18 -15.07 29.42
CA THR A 208 -11.25 -15.90 30.61
C THR A 208 -10.15 -15.50 31.59
N ALA A 209 -10.01 -16.20 32.72
CA ALA A 209 -8.98 -15.90 33.72
C ALA A 209 -7.53 -16.29 33.32
N THR A 210 -7.32 -16.88 32.14
CA THR A 210 -6.01 -17.36 31.64
C THR A 210 -5.84 -17.31 30.12
N THR A 211 -6.93 -17.24 29.35
CA THR A 211 -6.91 -17.21 27.89
C THR A 211 -7.91 -16.22 27.31
N PHE A 212 -7.60 -15.69 26.13
CA PHE A 212 -8.54 -15.00 25.23
C PHE A 212 -8.29 -15.46 23.78
N THR A 213 -9.02 -14.90 22.82
CA THR A 213 -8.86 -15.17 21.38
C THR A 213 -8.61 -13.89 20.59
N LEU A 214 -7.68 -13.94 19.62
CA LEU A 214 -7.49 -12.95 18.55
C LEU A 214 -7.77 -13.66 17.22
N GLY A 215 -8.91 -13.32 16.58
CA GLY A 215 -9.41 -14.10 15.45
C GLY A 215 -9.58 -15.59 15.81
N GLU A 216 -9.02 -16.49 15.00
CA GLU A 216 -8.99 -17.94 15.27
C GLU A 216 -7.95 -18.36 16.34
N LEU A 217 -6.99 -17.49 16.69
CA LEU A 217 -5.89 -17.83 17.58
C LEU A 217 -6.30 -17.73 19.05
N THR A 218 -5.91 -18.72 19.85
CA THR A 218 -6.06 -18.71 21.31
C THR A 218 -4.77 -18.21 21.97
N VAL A 219 -4.85 -17.14 22.73
CA VAL A 219 -3.74 -16.61 23.53
C VAL A 219 -3.83 -17.19 24.93
N ASP A 220 -2.79 -17.91 25.39
CA ASP A 220 -2.57 -18.27 26.79
C ASP A 220 -1.64 -17.23 27.42
N TYR A 221 -2.24 -16.32 28.19
CA TYR A 221 -1.55 -15.23 28.88
C TYR A 221 -1.28 -15.55 30.36
N SER A 222 -1.45 -16.81 30.79
CA SER A 222 -1.40 -17.21 32.20
C SER A 222 -0.05 -16.99 32.91
N ASN A 223 1.00 -16.63 32.18
CA ASN A 223 2.33 -16.29 32.69
C ASN A 223 2.92 -15.02 32.04
N ALA A 224 2.13 -14.27 31.27
CA ALA A 224 2.61 -13.09 30.54
C ALA A 224 2.86 -11.89 31.47
N GLU A 225 3.78 -11.01 31.08
CA GLU A 225 3.80 -9.62 31.52
C GLU A 225 2.58 -8.89 30.90
N LEU A 226 2.09 -7.84 31.57
CA LEU A 226 0.92 -7.06 31.14
C LEU A 226 1.29 -5.57 31.30
N ASP A 227 1.69 -4.90 30.22
CA ASP A 227 2.07 -3.47 30.25
C ASP A 227 1.07 -2.57 29.51
N ASP A 228 1.04 -1.29 29.90
CA ASP A 228 0.08 -0.22 29.56
C ASP A 228 -1.43 -0.58 29.55
N ILE A 229 -1.80 -1.78 30.03
CA ILE A 229 -3.17 -2.19 30.34
C ILE A 229 -3.68 -1.45 31.58
N ASP A 230 -4.79 -0.73 31.40
CA ASP A 230 -5.41 0.10 32.44
C ASP A 230 -5.80 -0.73 33.69
N SER A 231 -5.95 -0.06 34.82
CA SER A 231 -6.11 -0.63 36.18
C SER A 231 -7.33 -1.53 36.41
N GLY A 232 -8.19 -1.73 35.40
CA GLY A 232 -9.21 -2.78 35.36
C GLY A 232 -8.68 -4.18 34.98
N GLY A 233 -7.55 -4.24 34.26
CA GLY A 233 -7.06 -5.43 33.56
C GLY A 233 -7.63 -5.56 32.15
N LEU A 234 -7.31 -6.67 31.47
CA LEU A 234 -7.89 -7.02 30.17
C LEU A 234 -9.43 -7.07 30.22
N GLU A 235 -10.08 -6.61 29.16
CA GLU A 235 -11.53 -6.73 28.93
C GLU A 235 -11.82 -7.10 27.46
N ASP A 236 -12.96 -7.76 27.18
CA ASP A 236 -13.38 -8.04 25.81
C ASP A 236 -13.58 -6.73 25.02
N GLY A 237 -13.02 -6.66 23.81
CA GLY A 237 -13.03 -5.48 22.93
C GLY A 237 -11.79 -4.61 23.01
N LEU A 238 -10.97 -4.73 24.07
CA LEU A 238 -9.69 -4.01 24.20
C LEU A 238 -8.73 -4.40 23.07
N LEU A 239 -8.13 -3.43 22.39
CA LEU A 239 -7.04 -3.64 21.45
C LEU A 239 -5.74 -3.92 22.22
N VAL A 240 -4.99 -4.95 21.81
CA VAL A 240 -3.72 -5.34 22.43
C VAL A 240 -2.70 -5.79 21.38
N ALA A 241 -1.41 -5.60 21.66
CA ALA A 241 -0.34 -6.37 21.04
C ALA A 241 -0.07 -7.63 21.87
N VAL A 242 0.29 -8.74 21.22
CA VAL A 242 0.61 -10.01 21.87
C VAL A 242 1.90 -10.59 21.31
N GLU A 243 2.97 -10.58 22.11
CA GLU A 243 4.22 -11.26 21.83
C GLU A 243 4.23 -12.64 22.51
N GLY A 244 4.71 -13.67 21.81
CA GLY A 244 4.87 -15.00 22.40
C GLY A 244 5.21 -16.11 21.42
N THR A 245 5.14 -17.36 21.85
CA THR A 245 5.49 -18.52 21.01
C THR A 245 4.27 -19.28 20.49
N LEU A 246 4.15 -19.39 19.16
CA LEU A 246 3.04 -20.08 18.49
C LEU A 246 3.24 -21.61 18.43
N ASN A 247 2.20 -22.37 18.76
CA ASN A 247 2.16 -23.83 18.62
C ASN A 247 0.74 -24.30 18.22
N GLY A 248 0.57 -24.68 16.94
CA GLY A 248 -0.77 -24.84 16.37
C GLY A 248 -1.48 -23.49 16.31
N SER A 249 -2.72 -23.40 16.79
CA SER A 249 -3.46 -22.14 16.94
C SER A 249 -3.38 -21.54 18.36
N THR A 250 -2.43 -21.99 19.20
CA THR A 250 -2.20 -21.41 20.53
C THR A 250 -0.92 -20.58 20.55
N ILE A 251 -1.02 -19.30 20.90
CA ILE A 251 0.12 -18.48 21.32
C ILE A 251 0.29 -18.66 22.83
N THR A 252 1.50 -19.00 23.27
CA THR A 252 1.88 -18.89 24.69
C THR A 252 2.56 -17.53 24.86
N ALA A 253 1.85 -16.56 25.44
CA ALA A 253 2.30 -15.16 25.47
C ALA A 253 3.45 -14.94 26.46
N SER A 254 4.44 -14.19 26.01
CA SER A 254 5.46 -13.54 26.84
C SER A 254 4.88 -12.29 27.49
N GLU A 255 4.12 -11.53 26.70
CA GLU A 255 3.70 -10.15 26.94
C GLU A 255 2.29 -9.97 26.34
N VAL A 256 1.48 -9.11 26.95
CA VAL A 256 0.29 -8.53 26.30
C VAL A 256 0.29 -7.03 26.64
N GLU A 257 0.45 -6.18 25.63
CA GLU A 257 0.51 -4.73 25.78
C GLU A 257 -0.83 -4.08 25.40
N GLY A 258 -1.22 -3.02 26.11
CA GLY A 258 -2.46 -2.28 25.86
C GLY A 258 -2.31 -1.25 24.74
N GLU A 259 -3.03 -1.44 23.63
CA GLU A 259 -2.90 -0.58 22.44
C GLU A 259 -3.81 0.65 22.45
N ASP A 260 -3.25 1.80 22.08
CA ASP A 260 -3.90 3.10 22.24
C ASP A 260 -4.78 3.46 21.01
N GLU A 261 -6.07 3.11 21.10
CA GLU A 261 -7.06 3.33 20.04
C GLU A 261 -6.93 4.70 19.35
N PRO A 262 -6.93 4.78 18.00
CA PRO A 262 -6.97 6.04 17.26
C PRO A 262 -8.10 6.98 17.70
N ASN A 263 -9.19 6.42 18.24
CA ASN A 263 -10.36 7.16 18.72
C ASN A 263 -10.37 7.43 20.25
N ARG A 264 -9.42 6.93 21.06
CA ARG A 264 -9.33 7.26 22.51
C ARG A 264 -8.39 8.44 22.82
N GLY A 265 -7.74 9.01 21.81
CA GLY A 265 -7.05 10.30 21.91
C GLY A 265 -5.61 10.26 22.41
N GLY A 266 -4.98 9.09 22.42
CA GLY A 266 -3.53 8.95 22.65
C GLY A 266 -2.69 9.33 21.43
N ARG A 267 -3.06 8.83 20.23
CA ARG A 267 -2.29 8.96 18.99
C ARG A 267 -2.02 10.41 18.54
N PHE A 268 -2.98 11.31 18.72
CA PHE A 268 -2.91 12.72 18.30
C PHE A 268 -3.62 13.64 19.30
N ALA A 269 -3.05 14.82 19.58
CA ALA A 269 -3.65 15.84 20.43
C ALA A 269 -4.74 16.66 19.69
N GLU A 270 -5.73 17.19 20.43
CA GLU A 270 -6.74 18.10 19.85
C GLU A 270 -6.07 19.36 19.26
N GLY A 271 -6.26 19.58 17.95
CA GLY A 271 -5.64 20.66 17.20
C GLY A 271 -4.24 20.34 16.66
N GLU A 272 -3.81 19.07 16.67
CA GLU A 272 -2.53 18.63 16.11
C GLU A 272 -2.56 18.60 14.57
N ALA A 273 -1.47 19.04 13.94
CA ALA A 273 -1.31 18.94 12.50
C ALA A 273 -0.76 17.56 12.13
N VAL A 274 -1.46 16.84 11.26
CA VAL A 274 -1.20 15.44 10.93
C VAL A 274 -0.97 15.28 9.43
N ARG A 275 0.09 14.52 9.07
CA ARG A 275 0.32 14.00 7.72
C ARG A 275 0.32 12.47 7.77
N LEU A 276 -0.80 11.84 7.40
CA LEU A 276 -0.99 10.40 7.50
C LEU A 276 -1.01 9.77 6.09
N HIS A 277 -0.06 8.87 5.82
CA HIS A 277 -0.03 8.03 4.63
C HIS A 277 -0.53 6.62 4.99
N GLY A 278 -1.44 6.08 4.19
CA GLY A 278 -2.09 4.81 4.50
C GLY A 278 -2.99 4.26 3.39
N SER A 279 -3.69 3.16 3.68
CA SER A 279 -4.75 2.61 2.83
C SER A 279 -6.14 3.02 3.32
N VAL A 280 -7.01 3.40 2.39
CA VAL A 280 -8.41 3.76 2.68
C VAL A 280 -9.20 2.50 3.02
N SER A 281 -9.95 2.52 4.13
CA SER A 281 -10.90 1.49 4.51
C SER A 281 -12.22 2.09 5.02
N ARG A 282 -13.27 1.25 5.11
CA ARG A 282 -14.65 1.67 5.43
C ARG A 282 -15.14 2.91 4.64
N TYR A 283 -14.78 3.04 3.36
CA TYR A 283 -15.17 4.19 2.56
C TYR A 283 -16.69 4.25 2.31
N VAL A 284 -17.35 5.24 2.92
CA VAL A 284 -18.75 5.58 2.69
C VAL A 284 -18.85 6.82 1.77
N SER A 285 -17.98 7.81 1.99
CA SER A 285 -17.82 8.98 1.12
C SER A 285 -16.52 9.73 1.45
N ASN A 286 -16.16 10.76 0.67
CA ASN A 286 -15.08 11.69 1.05
C ASN A 286 -15.27 12.36 2.42
N ALA A 287 -16.47 12.33 3.03
CA ALA A 287 -16.73 12.87 4.37
C ALA A 287 -16.66 11.82 5.49
N ASP A 288 -16.53 10.53 5.15
CA ASP A 288 -16.67 9.39 6.06
C ASP A 288 -15.93 8.16 5.51
N PHE A 289 -14.70 7.97 5.99
CA PHE A 289 -13.85 6.80 5.76
C PHE A 289 -12.77 6.70 6.85
N ARG A 290 -12.01 5.60 6.87
CA ARG A 290 -10.82 5.42 7.72
C ARG A 290 -9.54 5.33 6.88
N LEU A 291 -8.42 5.76 7.44
CA LEU A 291 -7.07 5.64 6.89
C LEU A 291 -6.17 5.07 7.98
N ASN A 292 -5.67 3.84 7.82
CA ASN A 292 -5.00 3.05 8.88
C ASN A 292 -5.78 3.15 10.22
N GLY A 293 -7.05 2.74 10.19
CA GLY A 293 -7.99 2.82 11.33
C GLY A 293 -8.45 4.22 11.76
N THR A 294 -7.74 5.29 11.39
CA THR A 294 -8.04 6.67 11.81
C THR A 294 -9.19 7.25 10.99
N PRO A 295 -10.29 7.77 11.59
CA PRO A 295 -11.42 8.34 10.85
C PRO A 295 -11.07 9.70 10.22
N VAL A 296 -11.58 9.96 9.01
CA VAL A 296 -11.23 11.13 8.19
C VAL A 296 -12.48 11.80 7.59
N ASP A 297 -12.50 13.14 7.61
CA ASP A 297 -13.39 13.98 6.78
C ASP A 297 -12.54 14.78 5.80
N ALA A 298 -12.62 14.43 4.52
CA ALA A 298 -11.98 15.11 3.39
C ALA A 298 -13.00 15.81 2.47
N SER A 299 -14.20 16.12 2.96
CA SER A 299 -15.27 16.76 2.18
C SER A 299 -14.94 18.18 1.70
N SER A 300 -13.96 18.83 2.35
CA SER A 300 -13.42 20.15 1.98
C SER A 300 -12.00 20.12 1.40
N ALA A 301 -11.37 18.95 1.28
CA ALA A 301 -9.96 18.83 0.92
C ALA A 301 -9.66 19.15 -0.55
N GLY A 302 -8.43 19.62 -0.83
CA GLY A 302 -7.87 19.65 -2.17
C GLY A 302 -7.28 18.30 -2.58
N PHE A 303 -7.61 17.81 -3.78
CA PHE A 303 -7.13 16.52 -4.29
C PHE A 303 -5.96 16.71 -5.28
N SER A 304 -4.93 15.86 -5.18
CA SER A 304 -3.75 15.86 -6.05
C SER A 304 -3.35 14.43 -6.46
N PRO A 305 -3.46 14.03 -7.74
CA PRO A 305 -4.00 14.81 -8.86
C PRO A 305 -5.50 15.13 -8.67
N ALA A 306 -6.02 16.06 -9.46
CA ALA A 306 -7.36 16.65 -9.24
C ALA A 306 -8.55 15.70 -9.55
N ASP A 307 -8.26 14.55 -10.13
CA ASP A 307 -9.14 13.44 -10.48
C ASP A 307 -8.94 12.20 -9.58
N LEU A 308 -8.05 12.28 -8.58
CA LEU A 308 -7.86 11.25 -7.55
C LEU A 308 -9.19 10.86 -6.90
N THR A 309 -9.54 9.58 -7.01
CA THR A 309 -10.79 9.00 -6.51
C THR A 309 -10.51 8.08 -5.34
N LEU A 310 -11.32 8.17 -4.27
CA LEU A 310 -11.20 7.35 -3.08
C LEU A 310 -12.13 6.13 -3.13
N PHE A 311 -11.60 4.99 -2.71
CA PHE A 311 -12.27 3.69 -2.61
C PHE A 311 -11.48 2.80 -1.62
N ASN A 312 -12.06 1.70 -1.15
CA ASN A 312 -11.37 0.78 -0.23
C ASN A 312 -10.12 0.15 -0.90
N GLY A 313 -8.95 0.34 -0.29
CA GLY A 313 -7.65 -0.09 -0.82
C GLY A 313 -6.84 1.01 -1.53
N ALA A 314 -7.42 2.19 -1.76
CA ALA A 314 -6.68 3.33 -2.31
C ALA A 314 -5.56 3.78 -1.35
N VAL A 315 -4.32 3.92 -1.85
CA VAL A 315 -3.15 4.35 -1.06
C VAL A 315 -2.92 5.84 -1.24
N VAL A 316 -3.09 6.61 -0.15
CA VAL A 316 -3.07 8.07 -0.16
C VAL A 316 -2.38 8.66 1.05
N GLN A 317 -1.83 9.86 0.88
CA GLN A 317 -1.42 10.73 1.98
C GLN A 317 -2.50 11.79 2.24
N ILE A 318 -2.80 12.04 3.51
CA ILE A 318 -3.77 13.03 3.95
C ILE A 318 -3.08 14.02 4.89
N ASN A 319 -3.15 15.30 4.52
CA ASN A 319 -2.65 16.42 5.31
C ASN A 319 -3.87 17.13 5.93
N GLY A 320 -3.88 17.30 7.26
CA GLY A 320 -5.02 17.91 7.96
C GLY A 320 -4.78 18.20 9.43
N THR A 321 -5.86 18.46 10.16
CA THR A 321 -5.84 18.71 11.61
C THR A 321 -6.72 17.71 12.35
N TRP A 322 -6.20 17.09 13.42
CA TRP A 322 -6.98 16.21 14.29
C TRP A 322 -7.88 17.04 15.21
N ASN A 323 -9.20 16.82 15.15
CA ASN A 323 -10.18 17.58 15.94
C ASN A 323 -10.51 16.93 17.31
N GLY A 324 -9.76 15.90 17.72
CA GLY A 324 -10.02 15.09 18.90
C GLY A 324 -10.84 13.80 18.63
N ASN A 325 -11.48 13.68 17.47
CA ASN A 325 -12.27 12.50 17.06
C ASN A 325 -12.15 12.14 15.58
N VAL A 326 -11.82 13.10 14.69
CA VAL A 326 -11.71 12.92 13.23
C VAL A 326 -10.54 13.76 12.72
N LEU A 327 -9.80 13.23 11.75
CA LEU A 327 -8.82 13.98 10.96
C LEU A 327 -9.58 14.80 9.90
N VAL A 328 -9.66 16.11 10.10
CA VAL A 328 -10.25 17.03 9.12
C VAL A 328 -9.16 17.37 8.10
N ALA A 329 -9.34 16.94 6.85
CA ALA A 329 -8.32 17.04 5.81
C ALA A 329 -8.40 18.37 5.04
N ASP A 330 -7.23 19.00 4.88
CA ASP A 330 -7.01 20.15 4.00
C ASP A 330 -6.58 19.68 2.60
N ALA A 331 -5.85 18.57 2.50
CA ALA A 331 -5.42 17.97 1.24
C ALA A 331 -5.35 16.44 1.27
N VAL A 332 -5.59 15.82 0.11
CA VAL A 332 -5.44 14.38 -0.16
C VAL A 332 -4.56 14.21 -1.40
N GLU A 333 -3.47 13.45 -1.26
CA GLU A 333 -2.46 13.26 -2.29
C GLU A 333 -2.29 11.77 -2.62
N ALA A 334 -2.17 11.43 -3.90
CA ALA A 334 -1.79 10.09 -4.35
C ALA A 334 -0.34 9.78 -3.97
N ARG A 335 -0.06 8.53 -3.60
CA ARG A 335 1.30 8.07 -3.21
C ARG A 335 1.82 6.84 -3.97
N ARG A 336 0.99 6.25 -4.84
CA ARG A 336 1.40 5.21 -5.80
C ARG A 336 1.01 5.64 -7.21
N GLY A 337 1.84 5.26 -8.18
CA GLY A 337 1.56 5.40 -9.60
C GLY A 337 0.67 4.28 -10.11
N ARG A 338 0.18 4.45 -11.34
CA ARG A 338 -0.34 3.36 -12.21
C ARG A 338 0.12 3.52 -13.66
N ILE A 339 1.04 4.45 -13.91
CA ILE A 339 1.83 4.49 -15.14
C ILE A 339 3.11 3.71 -14.82
N LYS A 340 3.47 2.73 -15.63
CA LYS A 340 4.69 1.90 -15.49
C LYS A 340 5.55 2.12 -16.73
N LEU A 341 6.87 2.17 -16.54
CA LEU A 341 7.85 2.32 -17.61
C LEU A 341 9.06 1.47 -17.27
N GLU A 342 9.33 0.42 -18.05
CA GLU A 342 10.58 -0.34 -18.00
C GLU A 342 11.37 -0.04 -19.26
N ALA A 343 12.56 0.54 -19.13
CA ALA A 343 13.39 0.89 -20.27
C ALA A 343 14.84 1.23 -19.90
N SER A 344 15.69 1.29 -20.91
CA SER A 344 17.01 1.91 -20.83
C SER A 344 16.94 3.44 -20.63
N VAL A 345 17.72 3.98 -19.69
CA VAL A 345 17.93 5.44 -19.54
C VAL A 345 18.71 6.04 -20.72
N ASP A 346 18.24 7.15 -21.29
CA ASP A 346 18.98 7.94 -22.29
C ASP A 346 19.85 9.02 -21.64
N ASP A 347 19.28 9.86 -20.76
CA ASP A 347 19.97 10.95 -20.05
C ASP A 347 19.34 11.23 -18.67
N VAL A 348 20.06 11.96 -17.81
CA VAL A 348 19.63 12.31 -16.45
C VAL A 348 20.04 13.75 -16.09
N ASP A 349 19.09 14.68 -15.99
CA ASP A 349 19.34 15.99 -15.37
C ASP A 349 19.05 15.92 -13.87
N ALA A 350 20.05 15.44 -13.13
CA ALA A 350 20.05 15.41 -11.66
C ALA A 350 20.04 16.83 -11.01
N GLY A 351 20.11 17.91 -11.79
CA GLY A 351 19.87 19.28 -11.35
C GLY A 351 18.43 19.76 -11.55
N ALA A 352 17.68 19.15 -12.46
CA ALA A 352 16.24 19.33 -12.66
C ALA A 352 15.40 18.33 -11.84
N GLY A 353 15.96 17.16 -11.53
CA GLY A 353 15.23 16.03 -10.95
C GLY A 353 14.51 15.20 -12.02
N GLU A 354 15.13 15.05 -13.20
CA GLU A 354 14.48 14.53 -14.42
C GLU A 354 15.30 13.37 -15.01
N ILE A 355 14.64 12.25 -15.28
CA ILE A 355 15.18 11.03 -15.94
C ILE A 355 14.48 10.91 -17.31
N SER A 356 15.24 10.76 -18.38
CA SER A 356 14.70 10.47 -19.72
C SER A 356 14.91 8.99 -20.04
N LEU A 357 13.84 8.21 -20.08
CA LEU A 357 13.85 6.82 -20.55
C LEU A 357 13.76 6.77 -22.08
N ARG A 358 14.46 5.84 -22.73
CA ARG A 358 14.40 5.60 -24.19
C ARG A 358 13.60 4.33 -24.48
N LEU A 359 12.39 4.53 -24.98
CA LEU A 359 11.56 3.52 -25.62
C LEU A 359 11.72 3.58 -27.15
N PHE A 360 11.35 2.51 -27.87
CA PHE A 360 11.50 2.35 -29.33
C PHE A 360 11.59 3.64 -30.19
N SER A 361 10.55 4.48 -30.18
CA SER A 361 10.40 5.61 -31.13
C SER A 361 10.75 6.99 -30.55
N GLY A 362 11.14 7.11 -29.28
CA GLY A 362 11.34 8.40 -28.62
C GLY A 362 11.93 8.32 -27.22
N THR A 363 11.65 9.32 -26.40
CA THR A 363 11.98 9.33 -24.97
C THR A 363 10.81 9.81 -24.14
N VAL A 364 10.67 9.28 -22.93
CA VAL A 364 9.67 9.69 -21.95
C VAL A 364 10.41 10.30 -20.75
N ASP A 365 10.06 11.55 -20.40
CA ASP A 365 10.71 12.32 -19.33
C ASP A 365 9.89 12.20 -18.04
N VAL A 366 10.52 11.68 -16.97
CA VAL A 366 9.89 11.49 -15.65
C VAL A 366 10.62 12.30 -14.59
N LEU A 367 9.85 12.90 -13.67
CA LEU A 367 10.39 13.60 -12.51
C LEU A 367 10.49 12.72 -11.28
N VAL A 368 11.54 12.96 -10.49
CA VAL A 368 11.68 12.41 -9.15
C VAL A 368 11.67 13.54 -8.11
N ASP A 369 11.08 13.30 -6.95
CA ASP A 369 11.12 14.23 -5.81
C ASP A 369 11.34 13.52 -4.46
N ALA A 370 11.20 14.24 -3.35
CA ALA A 370 11.41 13.72 -2.00
C ALA A 370 10.40 12.62 -1.56
N ARG A 371 9.44 12.27 -2.43
CA ARG A 371 8.43 11.21 -2.28
C ARG A 371 8.71 9.98 -3.15
N THR A 372 9.68 10.05 -4.06
CA THR A 372 10.06 8.94 -4.94
C THR A 372 10.94 7.96 -4.19
N ARG A 373 10.50 6.71 -4.04
CA ARG A 373 11.31 5.61 -3.52
C ARG A 373 12.37 5.24 -4.57
N PHE A 374 13.60 5.00 -4.13
CA PHE A 374 14.67 4.45 -4.98
C PHE A 374 15.07 3.07 -4.46
N ASP A 375 15.20 2.11 -5.37
CA ASP A 375 15.79 0.80 -5.10
C ASP A 375 16.83 0.38 -6.14
N ASP A 376 17.42 -0.81 -5.95
CA ASP A 376 18.52 -1.35 -6.76
C ASP A 376 18.55 -2.89 -6.62
N GLU A 377 17.60 -3.58 -7.25
CA GLU A 377 17.53 -5.06 -7.34
C GLU A 377 18.87 -5.67 -7.83
N THR A 378 19.64 -4.97 -8.66
CA THR A 378 20.99 -5.40 -9.11
C THR A 378 22.07 -5.45 -8.01
N ASP A 379 21.74 -5.10 -6.76
CA ASP A 379 22.60 -5.14 -5.57
C ASP A 379 23.87 -4.26 -5.70
N GLN A 380 23.87 -3.30 -6.65
CA GLN A 380 25.00 -2.42 -6.94
C GLN A 380 25.20 -1.37 -5.84
N VAL A 381 24.12 -0.79 -5.32
CA VAL A 381 24.12 0.27 -4.30
C VAL A 381 22.99 0.05 -3.29
N ARG A 382 23.31 -0.50 -2.10
CA ARG A 382 22.39 -0.73 -0.95
C ARG A 382 21.43 0.44 -0.58
N ARG A 383 21.75 1.67 -0.99
CA ARG A 383 20.90 2.87 -0.84
C ARG A 383 21.06 3.73 -2.10
N MET A 384 20.42 3.35 -3.21
CA MET A 384 20.46 4.08 -4.47
C MET A 384 19.83 5.48 -4.33
N THR A 385 20.30 6.42 -5.15
CA THR A 385 19.72 7.76 -5.34
C THR A 385 19.77 8.16 -6.81
N LEU A 386 19.05 9.22 -7.20
CA LEU A 386 19.21 9.85 -8.52
C LEU A 386 20.67 10.20 -8.86
N ALA A 387 21.51 10.46 -7.86
CA ALA A 387 22.93 10.75 -8.09
C ALA A 387 23.72 9.53 -8.57
N ASP A 388 23.17 8.32 -8.47
CA ASP A 388 23.79 7.04 -8.85
C ASP A 388 23.33 6.55 -10.23
N VAL A 389 22.13 6.93 -10.69
CA VAL A 389 21.55 6.61 -12.02
C VAL A 389 22.40 7.13 -13.18
N ARG A 390 22.51 6.36 -14.27
CA ARG A 390 23.26 6.70 -15.49
C ARG A 390 22.49 6.37 -16.77
N SER A 391 22.84 7.09 -17.83
CA SER A 391 22.56 6.69 -19.23
C SER A 391 23.07 5.27 -19.49
N GLY A 392 22.17 4.37 -19.90
CA GLY A 392 22.44 2.95 -20.09
C GLY A 392 22.25 2.05 -18.86
N ASP A 393 21.77 2.57 -17.73
CA ASP A 393 21.09 1.75 -16.72
C ASP A 393 19.71 1.33 -17.28
N PHE A 394 19.19 0.17 -16.90
CA PHE A 394 17.77 -0.19 -17.07
C PHE A 394 17.02 0.19 -15.78
N LEU A 395 15.79 0.68 -15.87
CA LEU A 395 14.98 1.08 -14.72
C LEU A 395 13.51 0.70 -14.95
N GLU A 396 12.85 0.21 -13.90
CA GLU A 396 11.39 0.30 -13.77
C GLU A 396 11.03 1.62 -13.06
N ILE A 397 10.00 2.31 -13.54
CA ILE A 397 9.47 3.52 -12.94
C ILE A 397 7.94 3.48 -12.84
N GLU A 398 7.41 3.39 -11.62
CA GLU A 398 6.02 3.78 -11.36
C GLU A 398 5.88 5.30 -11.36
N ALA A 399 4.84 5.83 -12.01
CA ALA A 399 4.53 7.24 -12.01
C ALA A 399 3.02 7.56 -11.97
N TYR A 400 2.71 8.81 -11.62
CA TYR A 400 1.40 9.41 -11.84
C TYR A 400 1.53 10.71 -12.65
N LEU A 401 0.50 11.06 -13.42
CA LEU A 401 0.48 12.27 -14.24
C LEU A 401 0.02 13.48 -13.42
N LEU A 402 0.85 14.52 -13.32
CA LEU A 402 0.52 15.78 -12.66
C LEU A 402 0.41 16.92 -13.69
N GLY A 403 -0.72 16.94 -14.40
CA GLY A 403 -0.96 17.88 -15.51
C GLY A 403 -0.39 17.35 -16.82
N ASP A 404 0.82 17.79 -17.18
CA ASP A 404 1.55 17.40 -18.38
C ASP A 404 2.95 16.81 -18.09
N ARG A 405 3.22 16.43 -16.82
CA ARG A 405 4.50 15.84 -16.38
C ARG A 405 4.24 14.59 -15.54
N LEU A 406 5.06 13.56 -15.75
CA LEU A 406 5.07 12.35 -14.93
C LEU A 406 5.88 12.59 -13.65
N ILE A 407 5.34 12.14 -12.52
CA ILE A 407 5.99 12.17 -11.21
C ILE A 407 6.16 10.72 -10.74
N ALA A 408 7.41 10.28 -10.55
CA ALA A 408 7.72 8.92 -10.11
C ALA A 408 7.38 8.70 -8.63
N THR A 409 6.73 7.59 -8.33
CA THR A 409 6.56 7.06 -6.96
C THR A 409 7.61 6.01 -6.62
N LEU A 410 8.05 5.25 -7.62
CA LEU A 410 9.17 4.30 -7.56
C LEU A 410 10.13 4.58 -8.72
N VAL A 411 11.42 4.44 -8.45
CA VAL A 411 12.46 4.20 -9.46
C VAL A 411 13.29 3.02 -8.96
N ASP A 412 13.15 1.87 -9.61
CA ASP A 412 13.98 0.69 -9.35
C ASP A 412 15.08 0.55 -10.41
N ARG A 413 16.09 -0.28 -10.13
CA ARG A 413 17.10 -0.71 -11.11
C ARG A 413 17.24 -2.22 -11.06
N ASP A 414 16.87 -2.87 -12.16
CA ASP A 414 17.15 -4.28 -12.41
C ASP A 414 18.20 -4.48 -13.53
N ASP A 415 18.56 -5.73 -13.82
CA ASP A 415 19.26 -6.12 -15.04
C ASP A 415 18.36 -5.83 -16.28
N PRO A 416 18.91 -5.68 -17.50
CA PRO A 416 18.11 -5.31 -18.66
C PRO A 416 17.21 -6.45 -19.17
N ASP A 417 15.92 -6.15 -19.34
CA ASP A 417 14.89 -7.03 -19.92
C ASP A 417 14.08 -6.28 -21.02
N ASP A 418 12.89 -6.76 -21.37
CA ASP A 418 12.01 -6.23 -22.43
C ASP A 418 11.47 -4.79 -22.15
N ASP A 419 11.18 -3.98 -23.19
CA ASP A 419 10.75 -2.57 -23.05
C ASP A 419 9.23 -2.50 -22.73
N VAL A 420 8.85 -2.10 -21.50
CA VAL A 420 7.44 -2.07 -21.03
C VAL A 420 6.89 -0.65 -20.86
N ILE A 421 5.63 -0.42 -21.25
CA ILE A 421 4.92 0.84 -21.01
C ILE A 421 3.44 0.64 -20.67
N ARG A 422 3.05 1.01 -19.44
CA ARG A 422 1.65 1.11 -19.00
C ARG A 422 1.21 2.54 -18.88
N ALA A 423 0.24 2.96 -19.69
CA ALA A 423 -0.25 4.34 -19.70
C ALA A 423 -1.65 4.50 -20.30
N PRO A 424 -2.35 5.62 -19.99
CA PRO A 424 -3.64 5.94 -20.61
C PRO A 424 -3.53 6.10 -22.14
N VAL A 425 -4.36 5.39 -22.90
CA VAL A 425 -4.33 5.35 -24.37
C VAL A 425 -4.63 6.73 -24.97
N GLU A 426 -3.65 7.34 -25.66
CA GLU A 426 -3.84 8.66 -26.28
C GLU A 426 -4.61 8.57 -27.60
N SER A 427 -4.28 7.57 -28.42
CA SER A 427 -4.98 7.26 -29.67
C SER A 427 -4.62 5.87 -30.18
N PHE A 428 -5.49 5.26 -30.99
CA PHE A 428 -5.23 3.98 -31.64
C PHE A 428 -5.93 3.87 -33.00
N VAL A 429 -5.42 2.95 -33.83
CA VAL A 429 -6.11 2.40 -34.99
C VAL A 429 -6.14 0.88 -34.80
N ALA A 430 -7.33 0.34 -34.54
CA ALA A 430 -7.54 -1.07 -34.23
C ALA A 430 -6.88 -2.01 -35.25
N ASN A 431 -6.15 -3.02 -34.77
CA ASN A 431 -5.35 -3.95 -35.57
C ASN A 431 -4.28 -3.24 -36.45
N SER A 432 -3.70 -2.12 -35.98
CA SER A 432 -2.64 -1.40 -36.71
C SER A 432 -1.65 -0.66 -35.82
N GLU A 433 -2.10 0.18 -34.88
CA GLU A 433 -1.21 0.97 -34.00
C GLU A 433 -1.91 1.47 -32.73
N ILE A 434 -1.15 1.59 -31.62
CA ILE A 434 -1.56 2.24 -30.36
C ILE A 434 -0.51 3.30 -30.00
N THR A 435 -0.94 4.41 -29.41
CA THR A 435 -0.04 5.47 -28.90
C THR A 435 -0.24 5.68 -27.40
N LEU A 436 0.85 5.50 -26.64
CA LEU A 436 0.94 5.73 -25.20
C LEU A 436 2.04 6.79 -24.96
N LEU A 437 1.74 7.86 -24.21
CA LEU A 437 2.70 8.93 -23.86
C LEU A 437 3.49 9.50 -25.06
N GLY A 438 2.86 9.59 -26.25
CA GLY A 438 3.50 10.03 -27.50
C GLY A 438 4.40 8.99 -28.19
N ILE A 439 4.63 7.81 -27.61
CA ILE A 439 5.30 6.66 -28.24
C ILE A 439 4.23 5.85 -28.99
N THR A 440 4.46 5.52 -30.26
CA THR A 440 3.50 4.75 -31.08
C THR A 440 4.08 3.37 -31.40
N TYR A 441 3.38 2.32 -30.95
CA TYR A 441 3.66 0.92 -31.25
C TYR A 441 2.79 0.44 -32.41
N GLN A 442 3.32 -0.46 -33.23
CA GLN A 442 2.58 -1.13 -34.30
C GLN A 442 2.01 -2.46 -33.79
N ILE A 443 0.90 -2.91 -34.38
CA ILE A 443 0.28 -4.20 -34.06
C ILE A 443 0.84 -5.29 -35.00
N GLY A 444 1.26 -6.42 -34.43
CA GLY A 444 2.05 -7.45 -35.11
C GLY A 444 1.46 -8.86 -35.00
N ASP A 445 2.26 -9.78 -34.46
CA ASP A 445 1.84 -11.13 -34.06
C ASP A 445 1.58 -11.07 -32.54
N THR A 446 0.55 -10.31 -32.17
CA THR A 446 0.31 -9.79 -30.82
C THR A 446 -0.66 -10.68 -30.03
N ASP A 447 -0.33 -11.05 -28.80
CA ASP A 447 -1.26 -11.65 -27.83
C ASP A 447 -1.94 -10.54 -26.98
N TYR A 448 -3.16 -10.83 -26.46
CA TYR A 448 -4.03 -9.83 -25.84
C TYR A 448 -4.72 -10.35 -24.59
N GLU A 449 -4.67 -9.59 -23.50
CA GLU A 449 -5.42 -9.87 -22.27
C GLU A 449 -6.55 -8.83 -22.12
N ASP A 450 -7.76 -9.25 -21.72
CA ASP A 450 -8.82 -8.32 -21.33
C ASP A 450 -8.66 -7.84 -19.89
N ALA A 451 -9.52 -6.90 -19.48
CA ALA A 451 -9.41 -6.25 -18.19
C ALA A 451 -9.54 -7.20 -16.98
N ASP A 452 -9.91 -8.48 -17.17
CA ASP A 452 -10.06 -9.51 -16.15
C ASP A 452 -9.08 -10.69 -16.34
N ASP A 453 -7.91 -10.40 -16.90
CA ASP A 453 -6.73 -11.29 -17.01
C ASP A 453 -7.05 -12.54 -17.85
N ASN A 454 -7.88 -12.36 -18.88
CA ASN A 454 -8.26 -13.40 -19.82
C ASN A 454 -7.67 -13.12 -21.19
N THR A 455 -6.92 -14.08 -21.73
CA THR A 455 -6.48 -14.05 -23.13
C THR A 455 -7.68 -13.97 -24.09
N VAL A 456 -7.77 -12.89 -24.87
CA VAL A 456 -8.85 -12.59 -25.83
C VAL A 456 -8.35 -12.50 -27.27
N ASP A 457 -9.27 -12.44 -28.23
CA ASP A 457 -8.90 -12.10 -29.62
C ASP A 457 -8.89 -10.57 -29.87
N ALA A 458 -8.05 -10.14 -30.82
CA ALA A 458 -7.85 -8.73 -31.15
C ALA A 458 -9.16 -7.99 -31.53
N ASP A 459 -10.09 -8.66 -32.22
CA ASP A 459 -11.40 -8.11 -32.57
C ASP A 459 -12.26 -7.85 -31.30
N SER A 460 -12.09 -8.66 -30.26
CA SER A 460 -12.72 -8.48 -28.95
C SER A 460 -12.03 -7.36 -28.16
N PHE A 461 -10.70 -7.40 -28.01
CA PHE A 461 -9.91 -6.37 -27.33
C PHE A 461 -10.19 -4.95 -27.87
N PHE A 462 -10.03 -4.76 -29.18
CA PHE A 462 -10.30 -3.47 -29.85
C PHE A 462 -11.79 -3.09 -29.91
N SER A 463 -12.71 -3.95 -29.44
CA SER A 463 -14.13 -3.60 -29.25
C SER A 463 -14.43 -3.03 -27.85
N LEU A 464 -13.55 -3.31 -26.87
CA LEU A 464 -13.63 -2.79 -25.51
C LEU A 464 -12.86 -1.47 -25.37
N LEU A 465 -11.63 -1.42 -25.92
CA LEU A 465 -10.66 -0.33 -25.77
C LEU A 465 -11.19 1.07 -26.10
N GLN A 466 -10.94 2.04 -25.22
CA GLN A 466 -11.28 3.45 -25.39
C GLN A 466 -10.09 4.38 -25.15
N ILE A 467 -10.18 5.61 -25.66
CA ILE A 467 -9.15 6.64 -25.43
C ILE A 467 -9.18 7.05 -23.96
N GLY A 468 -8.02 6.92 -23.32
CA GLY A 468 -7.79 7.18 -21.91
C GLY A 468 -7.90 5.95 -21.01
N ASP A 469 -8.27 4.77 -21.52
CA ASP A 469 -8.16 3.53 -20.74
C ASP A 469 -6.69 3.20 -20.46
N LEU A 470 -6.41 2.59 -19.32
CA LEU A 470 -5.05 2.14 -19.00
C LEU A 470 -4.79 0.85 -19.78
N VAL A 471 -3.58 0.75 -20.35
CA VAL A 471 -3.11 -0.41 -21.12
C VAL A 471 -1.62 -0.57 -20.84
N GLU A 472 -1.15 -1.79 -20.58
CA GLU A 472 0.27 -2.17 -20.61
C GLU A 472 0.63 -2.73 -22.00
N ILE A 473 1.84 -2.44 -22.46
CA ILE A 473 2.42 -2.94 -23.73
C ILE A 473 3.84 -3.40 -23.46
N GLU A 474 4.19 -4.56 -24.01
CA GLU A 474 5.52 -5.17 -24.00
C GLU A 474 6.09 -5.23 -25.44
N ASP A 475 7.36 -4.83 -25.65
CA ASP A 475 8.09 -4.81 -26.93
C ASP A 475 9.42 -5.55 -26.73
N LYS A 476 9.50 -6.81 -27.19
CA LYS A 476 10.49 -7.79 -26.71
C LYS A 476 11.86 -7.74 -27.43
N GLU A 477 12.96 -8.14 -26.79
CA GLU A 477 14.33 -7.99 -27.31
C GLU A 477 14.56 -8.73 -28.66
N ASP A 478 15.05 -8.11 -29.75
CA ASP A 478 15.44 -6.70 -29.94
C ASP A 478 14.19 -5.78 -30.10
N ALA A 479 13.86 -4.93 -29.11
CA ALA A 479 12.68 -4.05 -29.15
C ALA A 479 12.57 -3.23 -30.47
N ASP A 480 11.52 -3.51 -31.23
CA ASP A 480 11.37 -3.26 -32.67
C ASP A 480 10.22 -2.28 -32.98
N GLY A 481 9.43 -1.93 -31.95
CA GLY A 481 8.27 -1.03 -32.07
C GLY A 481 6.99 -1.76 -32.43
N VAL A 482 6.97 -3.08 -32.30
CA VAL A 482 5.78 -3.91 -32.32
C VAL A 482 5.38 -4.17 -30.87
N ALA A 483 4.09 -4.11 -30.59
CA ALA A 483 3.57 -4.65 -29.34
C ALA A 483 3.43 -6.17 -29.50
N ASP A 484 4.22 -6.94 -28.76
CA ASP A 484 4.13 -8.41 -28.73
C ASP A 484 2.96 -8.84 -27.81
N ASP A 485 2.78 -8.14 -26.69
CA ASP A 485 1.69 -8.38 -25.74
C ASP A 485 1.01 -7.06 -25.36
N ILE A 486 -0.33 -7.08 -25.19
CA ILE A 486 -1.13 -5.91 -24.82
C ILE A 486 -2.24 -6.29 -23.83
N GLU A 487 -2.21 -5.69 -22.65
CA GLU A 487 -3.17 -5.92 -21.58
C GLU A 487 -4.07 -4.69 -21.33
N LEU A 488 -5.35 -4.92 -21.02
CA LEU A 488 -6.28 -3.89 -20.58
C LEU A 488 -6.28 -3.79 -19.05
N GLU A 489 -6.23 -2.57 -18.52
CA GLU A 489 -5.82 -2.37 -17.14
C GLU A 489 -6.87 -1.64 -16.27
N ASP A 490 -7.01 -2.06 -15.00
CA ASP A 490 -7.85 -1.34 -14.04
C ASP A 490 -7.24 0.05 -13.84
N ARG A 491 -8.07 1.10 -13.80
CA ARG A 491 -7.57 2.49 -13.80
C ARG A 491 -7.34 3.10 -12.43
N LEU A 492 -7.68 2.38 -11.36
CA LEU A 492 -7.81 2.89 -10.00
C LEU A 492 -7.12 2.01 -8.98
N ARG A 493 -7.29 0.69 -9.11
CA ARG A 493 -6.81 -0.33 -8.17
C ARG A 493 -5.29 -0.52 -8.31
N LEU A 494 -4.65 -0.95 -7.22
CA LEU A 494 -3.24 -1.40 -7.22
C LEU A 494 -3.19 -2.93 -7.34
N GLU A 495 -2.02 -3.51 -7.58
CA GLU A 495 -1.95 -4.93 -7.93
C GLU A 495 -2.37 -5.80 -6.72
N GLY A 496 -3.09 -6.89 -6.97
CA GLY A 496 -3.74 -7.70 -5.93
C GLY A 496 -4.98 -7.06 -5.26
N THR A 497 -5.42 -5.84 -5.64
CA THR A 497 -6.58 -5.19 -4.98
C THR A 497 -7.90 -5.83 -5.38
N ARG A 498 -8.05 -6.32 -6.62
CA ARG A 498 -9.30 -6.90 -7.13
C ARG A 498 -9.30 -8.41 -6.92
N GLU A 499 -8.22 -9.06 -7.36
CA GLU A 499 -7.90 -10.49 -7.30
C GLU A 499 -8.12 -11.03 -5.88
N PHE A 500 -7.59 -10.29 -4.90
CA PHE A 500 -7.69 -10.63 -3.48
C PHE A 500 -8.70 -9.73 -2.74
N GLY A 501 -9.57 -9.04 -3.48
CA GLY A 501 -10.42 -7.94 -3.03
C GLY A 501 -11.56 -8.34 -2.08
N CYS A 502 -12.02 -7.36 -1.29
CA CYS A 502 -13.23 -7.55 -0.48
C CYS A 502 -14.49 -7.35 -1.34
N GLY A 503 -14.96 -8.43 -1.96
CA GLY A 503 -16.31 -8.54 -2.51
C GLY A 503 -16.56 -7.79 -3.82
N PHE A 504 -16.11 -8.39 -4.94
CA PHE A 504 -16.64 -8.10 -6.27
C PHE A 504 -17.12 -9.37 -7.01
N GLU A 505 -16.54 -10.54 -6.71
CA GLU A 505 -17.06 -11.83 -7.16
C GLU A 505 -18.15 -12.40 -6.25
N ASP A 506 -19.11 -13.11 -6.87
CA ASP A 506 -20.28 -13.74 -6.22
C ASP A 506 -19.91 -15.06 -5.49
N ASP A 507 -19.07 -15.04 -4.43
CA ASP A 507 -18.90 -16.25 -3.58
C ASP A 507 -18.64 -16.04 -2.07
N SER A 508 -19.49 -15.23 -1.44
CA SER A 508 -19.87 -15.34 -0.01
C SER A 508 -18.85 -15.04 1.11
N SER A 509 -17.57 -14.80 0.83
CA SER A 509 -16.57 -14.37 1.82
C SER A 509 -16.75 -12.89 2.22
N SER A 510 -17.80 -12.59 2.99
CA SER A 510 -17.94 -11.31 3.67
C SER A 510 -16.69 -11.02 4.52
N CYS A 511 -16.11 -9.83 4.39
CA CYS A 511 -14.96 -9.35 5.18
C CYS A 511 -15.36 -8.98 6.64
N ASP A 512 -16.17 -9.85 7.24
CA ASP A 512 -16.82 -9.78 8.55
C ASP A 512 -15.99 -10.47 9.66
N ASP A 513 -15.02 -11.32 9.28
CA ASP A 513 -14.05 -11.95 10.18
C ASP A 513 -12.95 -10.95 10.62
N SER A 514 -13.39 -9.77 11.06
CA SER A 514 -12.53 -8.66 11.44
C SER A 514 -12.04 -8.81 12.87
N VAL A 515 -10.74 -8.59 13.09
CA VAL A 515 -10.13 -8.42 14.41
C VAL A 515 -10.23 -6.97 14.87
N PHE A 516 -10.24 -6.00 13.95
CA PHE A 516 -10.26 -4.57 14.26
C PHE A 516 -11.66 -3.96 14.45
N ASP A 517 -12.72 -4.57 13.91
CA ASP A 517 -13.70 -3.76 13.17
C ASP A 517 -15.19 -4.15 13.37
N ASP A 518 -15.62 -4.35 14.63
CA ASP A 518 -17.04 -4.35 15.01
C ASP A 518 -17.34 -3.21 15.99
N GLU A 519 -18.24 -2.30 15.62
CA GLU A 519 -18.75 -1.26 16.52
C GLU A 519 -20.04 -1.75 17.17
N SER A 520 -19.96 -2.05 18.47
CA SER A 520 -21.05 -2.65 19.24
C SER A 520 -22.35 -1.84 19.14
N SER A 521 -23.33 -2.39 18.41
CA SER A 521 -24.69 -1.86 18.34
C SER A 521 -25.43 -2.12 19.66
N ASP A 522 -25.13 -1.28 20.65
CA ASP A 522 -25.57 -1.41 22.04
C ASP A 522 -27.06 -1.02 22.21
N ASP A 523 -27.95 -1.82 21.61
CA ASP A 523 -29.40 -1.58 21.47
C ASP A 523 -30.15 -1.80 22.81
N THR A 524 -29.77 -0.99 23.80
CA THR A 524 -30.22 -1.08 25.19
C THR A 524 -31.42 -0.17 25.47
N SER A 525 -32.56 -0.52 24.88
CA SER A 525 -33.86 -0.11 25.43
C SER A 525 -34.84 -1.31 25.47
N GLY A 526 -35.59 -1.54 26.55
CA GLY A 526 -35.71 -0.74 27.77
C GLY A 526 -37.14 -0.80 28.29
N ASP A 527 -37.55 -1.97 28.80
CA ASP A 527 -38.90 -2.17 29.35
C ASP A 527 -39.18 -1.17 30.49
N ASP A 528 -40.20 -0.32 30.32
CA ASP A 528 -40.89 0.32 31.44
C ASP A 528 -42.37 0.55 31.10
N ASP A 529 -43.23 0.51 32.12
CA ASP A 529 -44.61 0.03 31.98
C ASP A 529 -45.69 1.13 32.11
N LEU A 530 -46.86 0.89 31.50
CA LEU A 530 -48.16 1.58 31.71
C LEU A 530 -48.33 3.09 31.38
N ASP A 531 -49.37 3.42 30.61
CA ASP A 531 -50.57 4.08 31.17
C ASP A 531 -51.83 3.87 30.29
N GLU A 532 -53.04 3.99 30.87
CA GLU A 532 -54.33 3.74 30.18
C GLU A 532 -54.94 5.01 29.53
N SER A 533 -55.69 4.89 28.42
CA SER A 533 -57.08 5.44 28.31
C SER A 533 -57.82 5.27 26.95
N ASP A 534 -59.10 4.89 27.07
CA ASP A 534 -60.29 5.39 26.35
C ASP A 534 -60.51 5.33 24.81
N SER A 535 -61.02 4.17 24.37
CA SER A 535 -62.45 3.99 23.94
C SER A 535 -63.00 4.35 22.54
N LEU A 536 -64.06 3.58 22.13
CA LEU A 536 -65.08 3.82 21.08
C LEU A 536 -64.59 3.75 19.60
N ASP A 537 -65.37 3.46 18.55
CA ASP A 537 -66.73 2.88 18.25
C ASP A 537 -66.76 2.61 16.72
N ASP A 538 -67.57 1.78 16.03
CA ASP A 538 -68.58 0.72 16.28
C ASP A 538 -68.81 -0.02 14.91
N VAL A 539 -69.63 -1.09 14.84
CA VAL A 539 -70.15 -1.85 13.65
C VAL A 539 -69.16 -2.53 12.67
N THR A 540 -69.38 -3.66 11.97
CA THR A 540 -70.20 -4.92 12.01
C THR A 540 -70.61 -5.35 10.57
N ASP A 541 -70.83 -6.66 10.37
CA ASP A 541 -71.58 -7.29 9.25
C ASP A 541 -70.94 -7.24 7.82
N ASP A 542 -71.11 -8.19 6.88
CA ASP A 542 -71.78 -9.51 6.93
C ASP A 542 -71.26 -10.49 5.82
N ASP A 543 -71.83 -11.70 5.83
CA ASP A 543 -72.09 -12.64 4.72
C ASP A 543 -70.93 -13.33 3.94
N SER A 544 -70.92 -14.65 4.10
CA SER A 544 -70.34 -15.69 3.25
C SER A 544 -71.08 -15.92 1.92
N LEU A 545 -70.43 -16.59 0.94
CA LEU A 545 -71.11 -17.53 0.04
C LEU A 545 -70.19 -18.70 -0.37
N ASP A 546 -70.81 -19.85 -0.66
CA ASP A 546 -70.19 -21.17 -0.88
C ASP A 546 -70.01 -21.56 -2.38
N ASP A 547 -69.61 -22.83 -2.57
CA ASP A 547 -69.73 -23.71 -3.75
C ASP A 547 -68.67 -23.64 -4.89
N ASP A 548 -68.34 -24.75 -5.60
CA ASP A 548 -68.03 -26.14 -5.17
C ASP A 548 -67.37 -26.95 -6.33
N VAL A 549 -66.67 -28.05 -5.99
CA VAL A 549 -66.59 -29.34 -6.73
C VAL A 549 -65.85 -29.50 -8.10
N THR A 550 -65.27 -30.71 -8.26
CA THR A 550 -64.67 -31.38 -9.45
C THR A 550 -63.35 -30.87 -10.05
N GLY A 551 -62.43 -31.75 -10.48
CA GLY A 551 -62.39 -33.22 -10.36
C GLY A 551 -61.51 -33.93 -11.41
N ASP A 552 -60.99 -35.10 -11.03
CA ASP A 552 -60.25 -36.14 -11.81
C ASP A 552 -58.94 -35.67 -12.51
N ASP A 553 -57.74 -36.22 -12.26
CA ASP A 553 -57.23 -37.61 -12.19
C ASP A 553 -56.80 -38.19 -13.56
N LEU A 554 -55.55 -38.69 -13.62
CA LEU A 554 -55.15 -39.94 -14.27
C LEU A 554 -53.62 -40.20 -14.14
N SER A 555 -53.25 -41.40 -13.70
CA SER A 555 -51.97 -42.08 -13.97
C SER A 555 -51.97 -42.65 -15.42
N GLU A 556 -51.01 -43.42 -15.96
CA GLU A 556 -49.81 -44.15 -15.51
C GLU A 556 -49.01 -44.52 -16.80
N ASP A 557 -47.76 -44.99 -16.70
CA ASP A 557 -47.21 -46.13 -17.49
C ASP A 557 -45.67 -46.24 -17.35
N ASP A 558 -45.19 -47.46 -17.09
CA ASP A 558 -43.76 -47.80 -16.91
C ASP A 558 -43.09 -48.25 -18.22
N ILE A 559 -41.75 -48.11 -18.32
CA ILE A 559 -40.88 -49.07 -19.04
C ILE A 559 -39.57 -49.29 -18.27
N ASP A 560 -39.37 -50.50 -17.75
CA ASP A 560 -38.04 -51.07 -17.43
C ASP A 560 -37.34 -51.59 -18.70
N ASP A 561 -36.01 -51.54 -18.76
CA ASP A 561 -35.19 -52.74 -19.05
C ASP A 561 -33.73 -52.55 -18.56
N ALA A 562 -32.97 -53.64 -18.42
CA ALA A 562 -31.68 -53.65 -17.73
C ALA A 562 -30.61 -54.59 -18.32
N THR A 563 -29.34 -54.33 -17.97
CA THR A 563 -28.19 -55.26 -18.00
C THR A 563 -27.76 -55.91 -19.31
N THR A 564 -26.50 -55.69 -19.73
CA THR A 564 -25.41 -56.69 -19.83
C THR A 564 -24.14 -55.98 -20.36
N ASP A 565 -22.88 -56.15 -19.91
CA ASP A 565 -22.09 -57.17 -19.18
C ASP A 565 -21.05 -57.87 -20.10
N GLU A 566 -19.76 -57.69 -19.77
CA GLU A 566 -18.53 -58.42 -20.19
C GLU A 566 -18.14 -58.58 -21.69
N THR A 567 -16.88 -58.20 -22.05
CA THR A 567 -15.77 -59.17 -22.30
C THR A 567 -14.42 -58.54 -22.77
N ASP A 568 -13.38 -58.80 -21.98
CA ASP A 568 -11.98 -59.23 -22.30
C ASP A 568 -11.07 -58.60 -23.38
N GLY A 569 -9.78 -58.46 -23.01
CA GLY A 569 -8.61 -58.32 -23.91
C GLY A 569 -7.60 -57.24 -23.48
N ASP A 570 -6.81 -57.38 -22.41
CA ASP A 570 -5.63 -58.29 -22.24
C ASP A 570 -4.51 -58.14 -23.28
N THR A 571 -3.43 -57.44 -22.90
CA THR A 571 -2.02 -57.90 -23.01
C THR A 571 -1.17 -57.19 -21.95
N THR A 572 -0.19 -57.89 -21.36
CA THR A 572 0.70 -57.38 -20.30
C THR A 572 2.12 -57.07 -20.79
N ASP A 573 2.89 -56.39 -19.91
CA ASP A 573 4.36 -56.39 -19.77
C ASP A 573 5.27 -56.07 -20.97
N GLU A 574 6.16 -55.10 -20.79
CA GLU A 574 7.61 -55.39 -20.77
C GLU A 574 8.37 -54.35 -19.93
N GLU A 575 9.36 -54.80 -19.16
CA GLU A 575 10.33 -53.94 -18.47
C GLU A 575 11.40 -53.47 -19.47
N GLU A 576 11.99 -52.29 -19.28
CA GLU A 576 13.44 -52.15 -19.36
C GLU A 576 13.91 -50.96 -18.53
N ALA A 577 15.13 -51.05 -18.00
CA ALA A 577 15.86 -49.95 -17.40
C ALA A 577 17.30 -49.97 -17.93
N ASP A 578 17.79 -48.83 -18.45
CA ASP A 578 19.18 -48.71 -18.91
C ASP A 578 19.87 -47.51 -18.23
N ASP A 579 21.19 -47.59 -18.12
CA ASP A 579 21.99 -46.87 -17.11
C ASP A 579 23.26 -46.27 -17.73
N GLY A 580 23.62 -45.05 -17.31
CA GLY A 580 24.82 -44.31 -17.74
C GLY A 580 24.60 -43.20 -18.79
N ILE A 581 25.51 -42.23 -18.91
CA ILE A 581 26.88 -42.14 -18.34
C ILE A 581 27.11 -40.79 -17.67
#